data_AF-A0A6G0UND2-F1
#
_entry.id   AF-A0A6G0UND2-F1
#
_cell.length_a   1.000
_cell.length_b   1.000
_cell.length_c   1.000
_cell.angle_alpha   90.00
_cell.angle_beta   90.00
_cell.angle_gamma   90.00
#
_symmetry.space_group_name_H-M   'P 1'
#
loop_
_entity.id
_entity.type
_entity.pdbx_description
1 polymer ?
#
loop_
_entity_poly.entity_id
_entity_poly.type
_entity_poly.pdbx_seq_one_letter_code
_entity_poly.pdbx_strand_id
1 'polypeptide(L)'
;MYSDALLVIAIATVTACVGEALTYLLVYRTDEYKRLTNMLERKLRQVEKRKEQAVSVEATKADKKKLDREEEQLKEANKAMSMFRMKSMFAIGITFTALLNVFSSMFEGHIVAKLPFHPISLVHSISHRNLIELLLNRIKARLEAGRPITLFAQDLNDAHTIVVGIIGGTGLEKSDFMIPAGTKVVETPYGEPSDSLTLGTIDGVEVVVLARHGRDHRFNPTNVNFRANLWAMKSLGVNIILASNASGSLREELAPGAFVVPSSFIDWTQQRPRTFYDGEPGHPKGVCHIPCFPTYSESLRKILHKCSKEIGVESHDGTIICIEGPRFSSRAESIMFRQLGADVINMTACPEVYLAKELGILYVAVALVTDYDCWKVNDTEFVSVEHVKQVMVKNAENTTKLFRRTIQEIKKNEDSLLEEAKAEEEIANASVMC
;
A
#
# COMPACT_ATOMS: atom_id res chain seq x y z
N MET A 1 -25.47 -16.33 -9.93
CA MET A 1 -24.27 -17.06 -10.40
C MET A 1 -24.57 -18.01 -11.55
N TYR A 2 -25.26 -19.16 -11.37
CA TYR A 2 -25.50 -20.08 -12.51
C TYR A 2 -26.44 -19.51 -13.58
N SER A 3 -27.47 -18.77 -13.19
CA SER A 3 -28.38 -18.09 -14.13
C SER A 3 -27.64 -17.10 -15.02
N ASP A 4 -26.74 -16.31 -14.43
CA ASP A 4 -25.98 -15.28 -15.15
C ASP A 4 -24.94 -15.90 -16.09
N ALA A 5 -24.31 -17.00 -15.66
CA ALA A 5 -23.39 -17.76 -16.50
C ALA A 5 -24.10 -18.38 -17.72
N LEU A 6 -25.29 -18.97 -17.52
CA LEU A 6 -26.11 -19.51 -18.61
C LEU A 6 -26.56 -18.40 -19.57
N LEU A 7 -26.92 -17.24 -19.04
CA LEU A 7 -27.28 -16.07 -19.84
C LEU A 7 -26.10 -15.61 -20.70
N VAL A 8 -24.89 -15.53 -20.14
CA VAL A 8 -23.67 -15.17 -20.89
C VAL A 8 -23.40 -16.17 -22.01
N ILE A 9 -23.48 -17.48 -21.74
CA ILE A 9 -23.28 -18.52 -22.75
C ILE A 9 -24.34 -18.43 -23.87
N ALA A 10 -25.60 -18.22 -23.50
CA ALA A 10 -26.70 -18.10 -24.45
C ALA A 10 -26.50 -16.87 -25.37
N ILE A 11 -26.18 -15.71 -24.80
CA ILE A 11 -25.99 -14.50 -25.60
C ILE A 11 -24.73 -14.63 -26.48
N ALA A 12 -23.62 -15.18 -25.96
CA ALA A 12 -22.41 -15.41 -26.78
C ALA A 12 -22.71 -16.30 -28.00
N THR A 13 -23.52 -17.36 -27.81
CA THR A 13 -23.94 -18.26 -28.88
C THR A 13 -24.80 -17.54 -29.91
N VAL A 14 -25.77 -16.74 -29.46
CA VAL A 14 -26.65 -15.95 -30.35
C VAL A 14 -25.83 -14.93 -31.13
N THR A 15 -24.92 -14.21 -30.49
CA THR A 15 -24.05 -13.21 -31.14
C THR A 15 -23.16 -13.84 -32.19
N ALA A 16 -22.58 -15.01 -31.93
CA ALA A 16 -21.80 -15.74 -32.92
C ALA A 16 -22.65 -16.13 -34.15
N CYS A 17 -23.87 -16.65 -33.92
CA CYS A 17 -24.80 -17.00 -34.99
C CYS A 17 -25.21 -15.77 -35.83
N VAL A 18 -25.48 -14.64 -35.18
CA VAL A 18 -25.83 -13.38 -35.85
C VAL A 18 -24.65 -12.86 -36.67
N GLY A 19 -23.43 -12.91 -36.13
CA GLY A 19 -22.21 -12.50 -36.85
C GLY A 19 -21.98 -13.31 -38.12
N GLU A 20 -22.16 -14.63 -38.06
CA GLU A 20 -22.02 -15.51 -39.23
C GLU A 20 -23.15 -15.28 -40.25
N ALA A 21 -24.39 -15.11 -39.78
CA ALA A 21 -25.53 -14.81 -40.64
C ALA A 21 -25.38 -13.47 -41.38
N LEU A 22 -24.87 -12.44 -40.70
CA LEU A 22 -24.55 -11.15 -41.32
C LEU A 22 -23.43 -11.27 -42.34
N THR A 23 -22.38 -12.04 -42.02
CA THR A 23 -21.27 -12.31 -42.95
C THR A 23 -21.78 -13.02 -44.20
N TYR A 24 -22.65 -14.02 -44.05
CA TYR A 24 -23.27 -14.70 -45.17
C TYR A 24 -24.13 -13.75 -46.03
N LEU A 25 -24.98 -12.93 -45.40
CA LEU A 25 -25.86 -11.99 -46.10
C LEU A 25 -25.10 -10.90 -46.85
N LEU A 26 -24.07 -10.31 -46.23
CA LEU A 26 -23.34 -9.17 -46.78
C LEU A 26 -22.17 -9.57 -47.69
N VAL A 27 -21.62 -10.77 -47.51
CA VAL A 27 -20.44 -11.24 -48.27
C VAL A 27 -20.83 -12.40 -49.16
N TYR A 28 -21.07 -13.58 -48.60
CA TYR A 28 -21.17 -14.83 -49.36
C TYR A 28 -22.36 -14.89 -50.31
N ARG A 29 -23.46 -14.21 -49.98
CA ARG A 29 -24.66 -14.18 -50.82
C ARG A 29 -24.49 -13.32 -52.08
N THR A 30 -23.64 -12.30 -52.03
CA THR A 30 -23.53 -11.30 -53.09
C THR A 30 -23.00 -11.89 -54.40
N ASP A 31 -23.65 -11.55 -55.52
CA ASP A 31 -23.23 -12.03 -56.84
C ASP A 31 -21.84 -11.51 -57.21
N GLU A 32 -21.47 -10.32 -56.70
CA GLU A 32 -20.15 -9.73 -56.90
C GLU A 32 -19.05 -10.58 -56.26
N TYR A 33 -19.23 -11.04 -55.01
CA TYR A 33 -18.28 -11.93 -54.34
C TYR A 33 -18.15 -13.27 -55.06
N LYS A 34 -19.27 -13.86 -55.51
CA LYS A 34 -19.26 -15.11 -56.27
C LYS A 34 -18.54 -14.95 -57.61
N ARG A 35 -18.76 -13.82 -58.31
CA ARG A 35 -18.07 -13.48 -59.56
C ARG A 35 -16.57 -13.29 -59.34
N LEU A 36 -16.17 -12.51 -58.34
CA LEU A 36 -14.77 -12.28 -57.96
C LEU A 36 -14.07 -13.61 -57.59
N THR A 37 -14.74 -14.48 -56.84
CA THR A 37 -14.22 -15.80 -56.46
C THR A 37 -14.03 -16.70 -57.68
N ASN A 38 -15.04 -16.80 -58.54
CA ASN A 38 -14.94 -17.56 -59.78
C ASN A 38 -13.86 -17.00 -60.74
N MET A 39 -13.71 -15.67 -60.81
CA MET A 39 -12.67 -15.02 -61.60
C MET A 39 -11.28 -15.32 -61.05
N LEU A 40 -11.09 -15.23 -59.73
CA LEU A 40 -9.84 -15.55 -59.06
C LEU A 40 -9.45 -17.00 -59.32
N GLU A 41 -10.36 -17.96 -59.13
CA GLU A 41 -10.10 -19.38 -59.40
C GLU A 41 -9.73 -19.64 -60.86
N ARG A 42 -10.45 -19.03 -61.81
CA ARG A 42 -10.16 -19.17 -63.24
C ARG A 42 -8.78 -18.61 -63.58
N LYS A 43 -8.43 -17.43 -63.03
CA LYS A 43 -7.13 -16.79 -63.27
C LYS A 43 -5.98 -17.57 -62.62
N LEU A 44 -6.20 -18.09 -61.42
CA LEU A 44 -5.21 -18.91 -60.72
C LEU A 44 -4.91 -20.20 -61.50
N ARG A 45 -5.95 -20.91 -61.98
CA ARG A 45 -5.77 -22.07 -62.87
C ARG A 45 -5.11 -21.74 -64.21
N GLN A 46 -5.36 -20.55 -64.77
CA GLN A 46 -4.71 -20.10 -66.01
C GLN A 46 -3.21 -19.87 -65.81
N VAL A 47 -2.85 -19.20 -64.71
CA VAL A 47 -1.45 -18.95 -64.33
C VAL A 47 -0.73 -20.27 -64.06
N GLU A 48 -1.34 -21.20 -63.31
CA GLU A 48 -0.76 -22.52 -63.05
C GLU A 48 -0.49 -23.31 -64.34
N LYS A 49 -1.50 -23.46 -65.21
CA LYS A 49 -1.34 -24.17 -66.50
C LYS A 49 -0.25 -23.56 -67.38
N ARG A 50 -0.10 -22.24 -67.36
CA ARG A 50 0.93 -21.56 -68.14
C ARG A 50 2.31 -21.63 -67.52
N LYS A 51 2.42 -21.65 -66.19
CA LYS A 51 3.68 -21.96 -65.52
C LYS A 51 4.14 -23.36 -65.90
N GLU A 52 3.24 -24.34 -65.89
CA GLU A 52 3.54 -25.70 -66.33
C GLU A 52 3.98 -25.76 -67.80
N GLN A 53 3.26 -25.08 -68.71
CA GLN A 53 3.64 -25.02 -70.12
C GLN A 53 4.99 -24.32 -70.37
N ALA A 54 5.27 -23.22 -69.66
CA ALA A 54 6.52 -22.48 -69.76
C ALA A 54 7.73 -23.23 -69.17
N VAL A 55 7.49 -24.23 -68.31
CA VAL A 55 8.52 -25.16 -67.83
C VAL A 55 8.76 -26.29 -68.84
N SER A 56 7.70 -26.73 -69.54
CA SER A 56 7.78 -27.84 -70.50
C SER A 56 8.36 -27.47 -71.88
N VAL A 57 8.32 -26.20 -72.26
CA VAL A 57 8.86 -25.67 -73.54
C VAL A 57 9.77 -24.50 -73.20
N GLU A 58 10.95 -24.38 -73.83
CA GLU A 58 11.82 -23.20 -73.66
C GLU A 58 11.06 -21.91 -74.01
N ALA A 59 10.49 -21.28 -72.98
CA ALA A 59 9.50 -20.23 -73.14
C ALA A 59 10.09 -19.02 -73.88
N THR A 60 9.44 -18.64 -74.98
CA THR A 60 9.88 -17.49 -75.76
C THR A 60 9.71 -16.19 -74.96
N LYS A 61 10.43 -15.14 -75.34
CA LYS A 61 10.32 -13.80 -74.70
C LYS A 61 8.88 -13.26 -74.71
N ALA A 62 8.07 -13.68 -75.70
CA ALA A 62 6.64 -13.35 -75.77
C ALA A 62 5.82 -14.08 -74.71
N ASP A 63 6.12 -15.36 -74.43
CA ASP A 63 5.41 -16.18 -73.44
C ASP A 63 5.67 -15.69 -72.02
N LYS A 64 6.92 -15.33 -71.69
CA LYS A 64 7.27 -14.73 -70.39
C LYS A 64 6.53 -13.42 -70.14
N LYS A 65 6.52 -12.51 -71.14
CA LYS A 65 5.78 -11.24 -71.04
C LYS A 65 4.27 -11.43 -70.87
N LYS A 66 3.72 -12.51 -71.42
CA LYS A 66 2.29 -12.85 -71.31
C LYS A 66 1.96 -13.47 -69.95
N LEU A 67 2.87 -14.27 -69.37
CA LEU A 67 2.77 -14.80 -68.01
C LEU A 67 2.81 -13.67 -66.98
N ASP A 68 3.75 -12.74 -67.10
CA ASP A 68 3.86 -11.58 -66.20
C ASP A 68 2.57 -10.75 -66.17
N ARG A 69 1.97 -10.51 -67.35
CA ARG A 69 0.66 -9.82 -67.47
C ARG A 69 -0.47 -10.59 -66.77
N GLU A 70 -0.47 -11.91 -66.81
CA GLU A 70 -1.50 -12.73 -66.16
C GLU A 70 -1.31 -12.81 -64.64
N GLU A 71 -0.07 -12.82 -64.15
CA GLU A 71 0.24 -12.69 -62.73
C GLU A 71 -0.16 -11.31 -62.18
N GLU A 72 0.06 -10.25 -62.95
CA GLU A 72 -0.37 -8.89 -62.58
C GLU A 72 -1.90 -8.82 -62.49
N GLN A 73 -2.62 -9.39 -63.46
CA GLN A 73 -4.08 -9.50 -63.42
C GLN A 73 -4.58 -10.34 -62.23
N LEU A 74 -3.86 -11.40 -61.84
CA LEU A 74 -4.19 -12.20 -60.66
C LEU A 74 -4.01 -11.39 -59.37
N LYS A 75 -2.93 -10.59 -59.27
CA LYS A 75 -2.69 -9.68 -58.15
C LYS A 75 -3.80 -8.63 -58.04
N GLU A 76 -4.22 -8.05 -59.16
CA GLU A 76 -5.33 -7.09 -59.19
C GLU A 76 -6.65 -7.73 -58.74
N ALA A 77 -6.97 -8.93 -59.25
CA ALA A 77 -8.17 -9.66 -58.83
C ALA A 77 -8.16 -10.00 -57.33
N ASN A 78 -7.00 -10.40 -56.79
CA ASN A 78 -6.84 -10.69 -55.36
C ASN A 78 -6.99 -9.41 -54.51
N LYS A 79 -6.42 -8.28 -54.98
CA LYS A 79 -6.58 -6.97 -54.32
C LYS A 79 -8.05 -6.53 -54.31
N ALA A 80 -8.77 -6.68 -55.42
CA ALA A 80 -10.19 -6.35 -55.51
C ALA A 80 -11.03 -7.22 -54.56
N MET A 81 -10.74 -8.53 -54.48
CA MET A 81 -11.40 -9.43 -53.53
C MET A 81 -11.13 -9.03 -52.07
N SER A 82 -9.89 -8.67 -51.74
CA SER A 82 -9.53 -8.21 -50.39
C SER A 82 -10.22 -6.90 -50.03
N MET A 83 -10.31 -5.94 -50.96
CA MET A 83 -11.03 -4.67 -50.76
C MET A 83 -12.54 -4.89 -50.56
N PHE A 84 -13.13 -5.85 -51.27
CA PHE A 84 -14.54 -6.22 -51.08
C PHE A 84 -14.78 -6.80 -49.69
N ARG A 85 -13.93 -7.74 -49.24
CA ARG A 85 -13.97 -8.29 -47.88
C ARG A 85 -13.80 -7.20 -46.81
N MET A 86 -12.92 -6.23 -47.03
CA MET A 86 -12.65 -5.14 -46.09
C MET A 86 -13.87 -4.24 -45.84
N LYS A 87 -14.64 -3.91 -46.89
CA LYS A 87 -15.89 -3.12 -46.75
C LYS A 87 -16.91 -3.84 -45.86
N SER A 88 -17.07 -5.15 -46.05
CA SER A 88 -17.99 -5.94 -45.24
C SER A 88 -17.47 -6.19 -43.82
N MET A 89 -16.15 -6.37 -43.64
CA MET A 89 -15.53 -6.43 -42.31
C MET A 89 -15.77 -5.16 -41.50
N PHE A 90 -15.78 -3.99 -42.15
CA PHE A 90 -16.09 -2.72 -41.49
C PHE A 90 -17.56 -2.67 -41.02
N ALA A 91 -18.51 -3.11 -41.84
CA ALA A 91 -19.93 -3.20 -41.46
C ALA A 91 -20.16 -4.18 -40.30
N ILE A 92 -19.46 -5.32 -40.30
CA ILE A 92 -19.47 -6.30 -39.21
C ILE A 92 -18.86 -5.68 -37.94
N GLY A 93 -17.75 -4.96 -38.06
CA GLY A 93 -17.10 -4.28 -36.94
C GLY A 93 -18.00 -3.25 -36.25
N ILE A 94 -18.74 -2.45 -37.02
CA ILE A 94 -19.72 -1.50 -36.48
C ILE A 94 -20.83 -2.25 -35.72
N THR A 95 -21.36 -3.32 -36.32
CA THR A 95 -22.44 -4.11 -35.71
C THR A 95 -21.97 -4.77 -34.41
N PHE A 96 -20.74 -5.30 -34.38
CA PHE A 96 -20.14 -5.90 -33.20
C PHE A 96 -19.87 -4.86 -32.09
N THR A 97 -19.46 -3.65 -32.46
CA THR A 97 -19.28 -2.54 -31.51
C THR A 97 -20.60 -2.13 -30.86
N ALA A 98 -21.69 -2.06 -31.64
CA ALA A 98 -23.02 -1.78 -31.10
C ALA A 98 -23.49 -2.89 -30.15
N LEU A 99 -23.27 -4.15 -30.51
CA LEU A 99 -23.53 -5.31 -29.63
C LEU A 99 -22.75 -5.21 -28.32
N LEU A 100 -21.44 -4.96 -28.38
CA LEU A 100 -20.57 -4.78 -27.20
C LEU A 100 -21.06 -3.66 -26.29
N ASN A 101 -21.59 -2.56 -26.83
CA ASN A 101 -22.17 -1.49 -26.03
C ASN A 101 -23.44 -1.95 -25.30
N VAL A 102 -24.32 -2.71 -25.97
CA VAL A 102 -25.52 -3.30 -25.32
C VAL A 102 -25.10 -4.27 -24.22
N PHE A 103 -24.12 -5.13 -24.48
CA PHE A 103 -23.53 -6.01 -23.44
C PHE A 103 -23.01 -5.21 -22.25
N SER A 104 -22.26 -4.13 -22.52
CA SER A 104 -21.71 -3.27 -21.46
C SER A 104 -22.82 -2.66 -20.60
N SER A 105 -23.96 -2.27 -21.19
CA SER A 105 -25.09 -1.74 -20.43
C SER A 105 -25.86 -2.81 -19.64
N MET A 106 -25.97 -4.03 -20.17
CA MET A 106 -26.75 -5.10 -19.51
C MET A 106 -26.08 -5.65 -18.26
N PHE A 107 -24.74 -5.61 -18.19
CA PHE A 107 -23.96 -6.17 -17.08
C PHE A 107 -23.27 -5.11 -16.23
N GLU A 108 -23.69 -3.85 -16.35
CA GLU A 108 -23.17 -2.75 -15.55
C GLU A 108 -23.45 -2.99 -14.05
N GLY A 109 -22.39 -3.03 -13.24
CA GLY A 109 -22.51 -3.20 -11.78
C GLY A 109 -22.84 -4.62 -11.27
N HIS A 110 -22.73 -5.67 -12.10
CA HIS A 110 -22.93 -7.05 -11.65
C HIS A 110 -21.61 -7.83 -11.56
N ILE A 111 -21.27 -8.36 -10.38
CA ILE A 111 -20.11 -9.25 -10.20
C ILE A 111 -20.45 -10.63 -10.76
N VAL A 112 -19.97 -10.90 -11.97
CA VAL A 112 -20.22 -12.17 -12.67
C VAL A 112 -19.19 -13.25 -12.36
N ALA A 113 -17.94 -12.90 -12.00
CA ALA A 113 -16.90 -13.86 -11.62
C ALA A 113 -15.82 -13.22 -10.73
N LYS A 114 -15.18 -14.02 -9.87
CA LYS A 114 -13.97 -13.65 -9.12
C LYS A 114 -12.79 -14.37 -9.75
N LEU A 115 -11.80 -13.62 -10.27
CA LEU A 115 -10.61 -14.20 -10.89
C LEU A 115 -9.61 -14.61 -9.80
N PRO A 116 -8.93 -15.77 -9.93
CA PRO A 116 -7.89 -16.20 -8.99
C PRO A 116 -6.53 -15.52 -9.23
N PHE A 117 -6.47 -14.50 -10.08
CA PHE A 117 -5.25 -13.77 -10.45
C PHE A 117 -5.55 -12.29 -10.67
N HIS A 118 -4.52 -11.45 -10.58
CA HIS A 118 -4.61 -10.02 -10.91
C HIS A 118 -4.50 -9.82 -12.43
N PRO A 119 -5.50 -9.22 -13.10
CA PRO A 119 -5.42 -8.97 -14.52
C PRO A 119 -4.32 -7.96 -14.85
N ILE A 120 -3.67 -8.16 -16.00
CA ILE A 120 -2.64 -7.26 -16.55
C ILE A 120 -3.25 -5.85 -16.73
N SER A 121 -2.46 -4.79 -16.48
CA SER A 121 -2.92 -3.40 -16.40
C SER A 121 -3.79 -2.94 -17.57
N LEU A 122 -3.48 -3.38 -18.80
CA LEU A 122 -4.23 -3.06 -20.01
C LEU A 122 -5.72 -3.48 -19.94
N VAL A 123 -6.04 -4.51 -19.16
CA VAL A 123 -7.38 -5.12 -19.09
C VAL A 123 -8.15 -4.69 -17.82
N HIS A 124 -7.50 -3.97 -16.92
CA HIS A 124 -8.05 -3.61 -15.61
C HIS A 124 -9.31 -2.73 -15.74
N SER A 125 -9.28 -1.78 -16.68
CA SER A 125 -10.41 -0.89 -17.02
C SER A 125 -11.61 -1.64 -17.64
N ILE A 126 -11.39 -2.86 -18.15
CA ILE A 126 -12.45 -3.70 -18.73
C ILE A 126 -13.00 -4.65 -17.67
N SER A 127 -12.14 -5.21 -16.80
CA SER A 127 -12.54 -6.20 -15.80
C SER A 127 -13.10 -5.63 -14.49
N HIS A 128 -12.79 -4.37 -14.14
CA HIS A 128 -13.19 -3.74 -12.86
C HIS A 128 -14.05 -2.47 -13.04
N ARG A 129 -14.93 -2.45 -14.05
CA ARG A 129 -15.81 -1.29 -14.30
C ARG A 129 -16.81 -1.05 -13.16
N ASN A 130 -16.95 0.22 -12.76
CA ASN A 130 -17.96 0.77 -11.84
C ASN A 130 -18.08 0.11 -10.44
N LEU A 131 -17.01 -0.52 -9.95
CA LEU A 131 -16.92 -0.97 -8.54
C LEU A 131 -17.15 0.17 -7.52
N ILE A 132 -16.75 1.39 -7.89
CA ILE A 132 -16.91 2.61 -7.07
C ILE A 132 -18.39 2.97 -6.90
N GLU A 133 -19.20 2.85 -7.97
CA GLU A 133 -20.62 3.20 -7.93
C GLU A 133 -21.44 2.18 -7.13
N LEU A 134 -21.05 0.90 -7.20
CA LEU A 134 -21.56 -0.18 -6.35
C LEU A 134 -21.27 0.05 -4.86
N LEU A 135 -20.07 0.56 -4.55
CA LEU A 135 -19.68 0.99 -3.20
C LEU A 135 -20.54 2.16 -2.74
N LEU A 136 -20.71 3.19 -3.57
CA LEU A 136 -21.55 4.37 -3.28
C LEU A 136 -23.02 3.99 -3.04
N ASN A 137 -23.57 3.07 -3.84
CA ASN A 137 -24.95 2.59 -3.67
C ASN A 137 -25.12 1.74 -2.40
N ARG A 138 -24.11 0.96 -2.01
CA ARG A 138 -24.11 0.25 -0.71
C ARG A 138 -23.99 1.21 0.48
N ILE A 139 -23.24 2.30 0.33
CA ILE A 139 -23.13 3.36 1.34
C ILE A 139 -24.47 4.07 1.50
N LYS A 140 -25.13 4.47 0.40
CA LYS A 140 -26.48 5.07 0.43
C LYS A 140 -27.52 4.17 1.08
N ALA A 141 -27.59 2.89 0.69
CA ALA A 141 -28.54 1.94 1.25
C ALA A 141 -28.33 1.69 2.76
N ARG A 142 -27.10 1.84 3.27
CA ARG A 142 -26.80 1.71 4.71
C ARG A 142 -27.09 2.98 5.51
N LEU A 143 -26.85 4.16 4.92
CA LEU A 143 -27.25 5.45 5.48
C LEU A 143 -28.78 5.53 5.63
N GLU A 144 -29.52 5.09 4.61
CA GLU A 144 -30.99 5.01 4.64
C GLU A 144 -31.52 4.03 5.69
N ALA A 145 -30.73 3.02 6.06
CA ALA A 145 -31.07 2.02 7.08
C ALA A 145 -30.68 2.43 8.52
N GLY A 146 -30.20 3.67 8.74
CA GLY A 146 -29.92 4.21 10.08
C GLY A 146 -28.80 3.48 10.84
N ARG A 147 -27.92 2.74 10.16
CA ARG A 147 -26.78 2.07 10.80
C ARG A 147 -25.60 3.05 10.85
N PRO A 148 -24.96 3.25 12.01
CA PRO A 148 -23.75 4.07 12.07
C PRO A 148 -22.65 3.43 11.22
N ILE A 149 -22.13 4.19 10.26
CA ILE A 149 -20.95 3.83 9.49
C ILE A 149 -19.82 4.70 10.04
N THR A 150 -18.87 4.10 10.75
CA THR A 150 -17.56 4.71 10.92
C THR A 150 -16.82 4.48 9.60
N LEU A 151 -16.93 5.43 8.67
CA LEU A 151 -16.07 5.46 7.49
C LEU A 151 -14.66 5.77 8.00
N PHE A 152 -13.71 4.89 7.70
CA PHE A 152 -12.30 5.27 7.78
C PHE A 152 -11.95 6.01 6.50
N ALA A 153 -10.96 6.91 6.54
CA ALA A 153 -10.35 7.53 5.35
C ALA A 153 -9.76 6.53 4.33
N GLN A 154 -9.90 5.22 4.55
CA GLN A 154 -9.60 4.18 3.56
C GLN A 154 -10.77 3.95 2.57
N ASP A 155 -12.00 4.29 2.94
CA ASP A 155 -13.20 4.08 2.12
C ASP A 155 -13.49 5.26 1.17
N LEU A 156 -12.88 6.41 1.44
CA LEU A 156 -12.85 7.60 0.61
C LEU A 156 -11.38 7.92 0.40
N ASN A 157 -10.95 8.04 -0.85
CA ASN A 157 -9.55 8.24 -1.24
C ASN A 157 -9.04 9.66 -0.88
N ASP A 158 -9.37 10.17 0.30
CA ASP A 158 -9.06 11.52 0.76
C ASP A 158 -7.66 11.51 1.38
N ALA A 159 -6.66 11.84 0.55
CA ALA A 159 -5.28 12.13 0.94
C ALA A 159 -5.14 13.41 1.83
N HIS A 160 -6.16 13.70 2.63
CA HIS A 160 -6.41 14.99 3.27
C HIS A 160 -6.72 14.93 4.76
N THR A 161 -6.71 13.76 5.40
CA THR A 161 -7.02 13.64 6.84
C THR A 161 -5.87 13.05 7.63
N ILE A 162 -5.68 13.54 8.86
CA ILE A 162 -4.69 12.97 9.78
C ILE A 162 -5.21 11.65 10.37
N VAL A 163 -4.34 10.63 10.34
CA VAL A 163 -4.56 9.36 11.04
C VAL A 163 -3.37 9.13 11.96
N VAL A 164 -3.64 9.02 13.27
CA VAL A 164 -2.61 8.92 14.30
C VAL A 164 -2.38 7.47 14.71
N GLY A 165 -1.20 6.95 14.43
CA GLY A 165 -0.69 5.70 14.99
C GLY A 165 -0.21 5.90 16.43
N ILE A 166 -0.49 4.94 17.30
CA ILE A 166 -0.01 4.93 18.69
C ILE A 166 0.70 3.61 18.92
N ILE A 167 2.00 3.68 19.24
CA ILE A 167 2.82 2.51 19.55
C ILE A 167 3.30 2.60 20.99
N GLY A 168 2.87 1.68 21.85
CA GLY A 168 3.34 1.67 23.23
C GLY A 168 3.16 0.34 23.95
N GLY A 169 3.60 0.32 25.21
CA GLY A 169 3.56 -0.85 26.09
C GLY A 169 2.26 -0.99 26.90
N THR A 170 2.30 -1.86 27.91
CA THR A 170 1.17 -2.24 28.76
C THR A 170 0.47 -1.02 29.37
N GLY A 171 -0.81 -0.82 29.04
CA GLY A 171 -1.67 0.21 29.65
C GLY A 171 -2.38 1.15 28.66
N LEU A 172 -1.86 1.31 27.44
CA LEU A 172 -2.47 2.17 26.40
C LEU A 172 -3.63 1.50 25.65
N GLU A 173 -3.85 0.20 25.86
CA GLU A 173 -4.94 -0.57 25.24
C GLU A 173 -6.24 -0.56 26.07
N LYS A 174 -6.30 0.21 27.17
CA LYS A 174 -7.50 0.28 28.02
C LYS A 174 -8.65 0.99 27.28
N SER A 175 -9.86 0.45 27.43
CA SER A 175 -11.08 0.88 26.72
C SER A 175 -11.44 2.36 26.85
N ASP A 176 -10.98 3.02 27.93
CA ASP A 176 -11.41 4.40 28.25
C ASP A 176 -10.59 5.46 27.49
N PHE A 177 -9.54 5.03 26.79
CA PHE A 177 -8.65 5.93 26.07
C PHE A 177 -9.23 6.40 24.72
N MET A 178 -10.00 5.54 24.04
CA MET A 178 -10.52 5.79 22.69
C MET A 178 -11.90 5.17 22.51
N ILE A 179 -12.66 5.68 21.54
CA ILE A 179 -13.91 5.04 21.09
C ILE A 179 -13.53 3.95 20.09
N PRO A 180 -13.70 2.65 20.42
CA PRO A 180 -13.28 1.56 19.55
C PRO A 180 -14.19 1.42 18.33
N ALA A 181 -13.59 1.17 17.18
CA ALA A 181 -14.26 0.89 15.91
C ALA A 181 -13.96 -0.53 15.37
N GLY A 182 -13.04 -1.26 16.01
CA GLY A 182 -12.77 -2.67 15.72
C GLY A 182 -11.28 -3.00 15.80
N THR A 183 -10.94 -4.24 15.44
CA THR A 183 -9.55 -4.67 15.27
C THR A 183 -9.34 -5.17 13.85
N LYS A 184 -8.12 -4.99 13.33
CA LYS A 184 -7.75 -5.41 11.97
C LYS A 184 -6.44 -6.18 12.01
N VAL A 185 -6.46 -7.37 11.43
CA VAL A 185 -5.25 -8.13 11.11
C VAL A 185 -4.79 -7.66 9.73
N VAL A 186 -3.53 -7.25 9.62
CA VAL A 186 -2.96 -6.72 8.39
C VAL A 186 -1.79 -7.60 7.99
N GLU A 187 -1.92 -8.26 6.84
CA GLU A 187 -0.82 -8.98 6.22
C GLU A 187 0.19 -7.96 5.67
N THR A 188 1.48 -8.20 5.89
CA THR A 188 2.55 -7.34 5.37
C THR A 188 3.60 -8.16 4.62
N PRO A 189 4.34 -7.56 3.68
CA PRO A 189 5.47 -8.23 3.02
C PRO A 189 6.52 -8.73 4.02
N TYR A 190 6.60 -8.11 5.20
CA TYR A 190 7.58 -8.40 6.25
C TYR A 190 7.08 -9.40 7.29
N GLY A 191 5.95 -10.08 7.03
CA GLY A 191 5.30 -11.00 7.96
C GLY A 191 4.27 -10.31 8.86
N GLU A 192 3.96 -10.96 9.98
CA GLU A 192 2.91 -10.49 10.89
C GLU A 192 3.40 -9.32 11.77
N PRO A 193 2.55 -8.31 12.01
CA PRO A 193 2.75 -7.35 13.08
C PRO A 193 2.75 -8.01 14.47
N SER A 194 3.18 -7.26 15.49
CA SER A 194 3.21 -7.72 16.88
C SER A 194 1.83 -8.11 17.41
N ASP A 195 0.74 -7.54 16.89
CA ASP A 195 -0.63 -7.91 17.24
C ASP A 195 -1.61 -7.37 16.19
N SER A 196 -2.90 -7.69 16.33
CA SER A 196 -3.96 -7.01 15.56
C SER A 196 -3.98 -5.52 15.91
N LEU A 197 -4.12 -4.65 14.91
CA LEU A 197 -4.21 -3.21 15.12
C LEU A 197 -5.61 -2.84 15.58
N THR A 198 -5.70 -2.06 16.66
CA THR A 198 -6.98 -1.59 17.20
C THR A 198 -7.32 -0.25 16.58
N LEU A 199 -8.48 -0.16 15.94
CA LEU A 199 -8.94 1.03 15.24
C LEU A 199 -9.97 1.78 16.08
N GLY A 200 -9.97 3.10 16.02
CA GLY A 200 -10.99 3.91 16.69
C GLY A 200 -10.80 5.40 16.52
N THR A 201 -11.38 6.16 17.44
CA THR A 201 -11.27 7.63 17.43
C THR A 201 -10.98 8.19 18.82
N ILE A 202 -10.21 9.28 18.87
CA ILE A 202 -10.00 10.10 20.06
C ILE A 202 -10.38 11.53 19.73
N ASP A 203 -11.41 12.05 20.39
CA ASP A 203 -11.95 13.40 20.18
C ASP A 203 -12.21 13.73 18.68
N GLY A 204 -12.64 12.71 17.94
CA GLY A 204 -12.96 12.76 16.50
C GLY A 204 -11.78 12.62 15.55
N VAL A 205 -10.55 12.38 16.03
CA VAL A 205 -9.38 12.05 15.21
C VAL A 205 -9.28 10.54 15.09
N GLU A 206 -9.03 10.03 13.87
CA GLU A 206 -8.82 8.60 13.63
C GLU A 206 -7.51 8.14 14.27
N VAL A 207 -7.57 7.02 15.00
CA VAL A 207 -6.42 6.43 15.67
C VAL A 207 -6.26 4.94 15.38
N VAL A 208 -5.00 4.51 15.29
CA VAL A 208 -4.59 3.11 15.12
C VAL A 208 -3.61 2.76 16.23
N VAL A 209 -3.98 1.84 17.11
CA VAL A 209 -3.17 1.45 18.27
C VAL A 209 -2.55 0.07 18.05
N LEU A 210 -1.29 -0.08 18.43
CA LEU A 210 -0.55 -1.35 18.38
C LEU A 210 0.35 -1.53 19.62
N ALA A 211 0.19 -2.65 20.33
CA ALA A 211 1.16 -3.10 21.32
C ALA A 211 2.46 -3.58 20.64
N ARG A 212 3.55 -2.84 20.88
CA ARG A 212 4.88 -3.17 20.32
C ARG A 212 5.33 -4.59 20.64
N HIS A 213 5.07 -5.07 21.85
CA HIS A 213 5.49 -6.38 22.35
C HIS A 213 4.40 -7.45 22.22
N GLY A 214 3.28 -7.14 21.56
CA GLY A 214 2.05 -7.91 21.64
C GLY A 214 1.30 -7.66 22.95
N ARG A 215 -0.02 -7.88 22.97
CA ARG A 215 -0.88 -7.62 24.16
C ARG A 215 -0.48 -8.39 25.41
N ASP A 216 0.16 -9.55 25.23
CA ASP A 216 0.67 -10.44 26.26
C ASP A 216 2.17 -10.25 26.52
N HIS A 217 2.80 -9.23 25.91
CA HIS A 217 4.21 -8.91 26.06
C HIS A 217 5.16 -10.06 25.65
N ARG A 218 4.75 -10.88 24.67
CA ARG A 218 5.47 -12.09 24.25
C ARG A 218 6.76 -11.82 23.47
N PHE A 219 6.89 -10.66 22.82
CA PHE A 219 8.07 -10.34 22.03
C PHE A 219 9.08 -9.54 22.84
N ASN A 220 10.29 -10.07 23.02
CA ASN A 220 11.42 -9.26 23.47
C ASN A 220 11.78 -8.20 22.40
N PRO A 221 12.52 -7.13 22.74
CA PRO A 221 12.81 -6.04 21.82
C PRO A 221 13.50 -6.44 20.51
N THR A 222 14.43 -7.42 20.53
CA THR A 222 15.11 -7.95 19.34
C THR A 222 14.14 -8.61 18.36
N ASN A 223 13.13 -9.30 18.89
CA ASN A 223 12.18 -10.09 18.12
C ASN A 223 10.91 -9.33 17.72
N VAL A 224 10.81 -8.03 18.05
CA VAL A 224 9.71 -7.19 17.55
C VAL A 224 9.86 -7.01 16.05
N ASN A 225 8.79 -7.29 15.30
CA ASN A 225 8.77 -7.08 13.86
C ASN A 225 8.45 -5.62 13.50
N PHE A 226 9.43 -4.73 13.69
CA PHE A 226 9.26 -3.29 13.46
C PHE A 226 8.81 -2.96 12.04
N ARG A 227 9.31 -3.70 11.03
CA ARG A 227 8.92 -3.51 9.63
C ARG A 227 7.44 -3.83 9.42
N ALA A 228 6.96 -4.99 9.89
CA ALA A 228 5.54 -5.33 9.77
C ALA A 228 4.65 -4.35 10.56
N ASN A 229 5.06 -3.95 11.76
CA ASN A 229 4.31 -2.98 12.58
C ASN A 229 4.06 -1.67 11.84
N LEU A 230 5.14 -1.06 11.33
CA LEU A 230 5.07 0.24 10.66
C LEU A 230 4.44 0.13 9.26
N TRP A 231 4.71 -0.96 8.53
CA TRP A 231 4.05 -1.22 7.25
C TRP A 231 2.54 -1.36 7.41
N ALA A 232 2.09 -2.09 8.43
CA ALA A 232 0.67 -2.23 8.73
C ALA A 232 0.03 -0.88 9.08
N MET A 233 0.72 -0.04 9.87
CA MET A 233 0.26 1.32 10.15
C MET A 233 0.15 2.17 8.88
N LYS A 234 1.19 2.22 8.04
CA LYS A 234 1.14 2.95 6.75
C LYS A 234 0.01 2.45 5.86
N SER A 235 -0.19 1.14 5.80
CA SER A 235 -1.28 0.50 5.03
C SER A 235 -2.68 0.85 5.56
N LEU A 236 -2.76 1.37 6.80
CA LEU A 236 -3.98 1.89 7.41
C LEU A 236 -4.14 3.41 7.27
N GLY A 237 -3.25 4.08 6.53
CA GLY A 237 -3.28 5.52 6.31
C GLY A 237 -2.61 6.34 7.42
N VAL A 238 -1.94 5.70 8.39
CA VAL A 238 -1.22 6.40 9.45
C VAL A 238 -0.14 7.31 8.85
N ASN A 239 -0.20 8.59 9.20
CA ASN A 239 0.75 9.62 8.77
C ASN A 239 1.44 10.34 9.94
N ILE A 240 0.96 10.12 11.17
CA ILE A 240 1.61 10.55 12.41
C ILE A 240 1.72 9.36 13.36
N ILE A 241 2.87 9.15 14.01
CA ILE A 241 3.02 8.15 15.08
C ILE A 241 3.43 8.82 16.39
N LEU A 242 2.67 8.53 17.44
CA LEU A 242 3.00 8.81 18.83
C LEU A 242 3.50 7.51 19.50
N ALA A 243 4.79 7.45 19.81
CA ALA A 243 5.39 6.30 20.47
C ALA A 243 5.67 6.55 21.96
N SER A 244 5.56 5.51 22.78
CA SER A 244 6.09 5.52 24.15
C SER A 244 7.09 4.39 24.36
N ASN A 245 8.15 4.68 25.13
CA ASN A 245 9.23 3.75 25.42
C ASN A 245 9.58 3.84 26.90
N ALA A 246 9.64 2.71 27.60
CA ALA A 246 10.30 2.69 28.92
C ALA A 246 11.81 2.86 28.72
N SER A 247 12.43 3.71 29.54
CA SER A 247 13.85 4.02 29.44
C SER A 247 14.51 4.13 30.80
N GLY A 248 15.75 3.65 30.90
CA GLY A 248 16.64 3.96 32.01
C GLY A 248 17.26 5.34 31.82
N SER A 249 17.48 6.06 32.91
CA SER A 249 18.16 7.35 32.90
C SER A 249 19.67 7.18 32.96
N LEU A 250 20.37 7.95 32.13
CA LEU A 250 21.82 8.09 32.15
C LEU A 250 22.24 9.46 32.74
N ARG A 251 21.33 10.20 33.39
CA ARG A 251 21.57 11.54 33.95
C ARG A 251 20.97 11.67 35.35
N GLU A 252 21.61 12.41 36.26
CA GLU A 252 21.13 12.51 37.64
C GLU A 252 19.80 13.30 37.71
N GLU A 253 19.68 14.32 36.87
CA GLU A 253 18.53 15.22 36.79
C GLU A 253 17.27 14.57 36.18
N LEU A 254 17.43 13.44 35.47
CA LEU A 254 16.33 12.70 34.86
C LEU A 254 15.91 11.55 35.79
N ALA A 255 15.10 11.86 36.79
CA ALA A 255 14.65 10.87 37.78
C ALA A 255 13.51 9.97 37.27
N PRO A 256 13.32 8.76 37.84
CA PRO A 256 12.15 7.93 37.57
C PRO A 256 10.82 8.70 37.69
N GLY A 257 10.00 8.60 36.64
CA GLY A 257 8.76 9.38 36.47
C GLY A 257 8.91 10.63 35.60
N ALA A 258 10.13 11.08 35.30
CA ALA A 258 10.37 12.15 34.33
C ALA A 258 10.07 11.68 32.90
N PHE A 259 9.63 12.62 32.07
CA PHE A 259 9.44 12.37 30.63
C PHE A 259 10.59 12.98 29.85
N VAL A 260 11.07 12.26 28.84
CA VAL A 260 12.04 12.78 27.87
C VAL A 260 11.41 12.75 26.48
N VAL A 261 11.34 13.89 25.83
CA VAL A 261 10.94 14.03 24.43
C VAL A 261 12.23 14.06 23.61
N PRO A 262 12.63 12.93 22.99
CA PRO A 262 13.95 12.81 22.42
C PRO A 262 14.12 13.72 21.20
N SER A 263 15.33 14.26 21.05
CA SER A 263 15.77 15.03 19.89
C SER A 263 16.57 14.21 18.90
N SER A 264 17.22 13.15 19.38
CA SER A 264 18.07 12.28 18.58
C SER A 264 18.16 10.86 19.15
N PHE A 265 18.88 9.98 18.46
CA PHE A 265 19.18 8.64 18.92
C PHE A 265 20.65 8.25 18.64
N ILE A 266 21.12 7.25 19.36
CA ILE A 266 22.32 6.46 19.08
C ILE A 266 21.86 5.02 18.92
N ASP A 267 22.04 4.45 17.72
CA ASP A 267 21.66 3.06 17.44
C ASP A 267 22.81 2.11 17.81
N TRP A 268 22.67 1.44 18.95
CA TRP A 268 23.58 0.39 19.44
C TRP A 268 23.00 -1.02 19.26
N THR A 269 21.97 -1.17 18.43
CA THR A 269 21.41 -2.47 18.06
C THR A 269 22.32 -3.17 17.05
N GLN A 270 22.17 -4.49 16.91
CA GLN A 270 23.05 -5.33 16.08
C GLN A 270 22.29 -6.29 15.16
N GLN A 271 21.16 -6.85 15.61
CA GLN A 271 20.56 -8.03 14.95
C GLN A 271 19.32 -7.72 14.10
N ARG A 272 18.84 -6.48 14.14
CA ARG A 272 17.51 -6.10 13.63
C ARG A 272 17.60 -5.66 12.17
N PRO A 273 16.65 -6.05 11.30
CA PRO A 273 16.50 -5.44 9.98
C PRO A 273 16.24 -3.93 10.12
N ARG A 274 16.99 -3.10 9.39
CA ARG A 274 17.01 -1.63 9.56
C ARG A 274 16.43 -0.84 8.38
N THR A 275 15.94 -1.51 7.35
CA THR A 275 15.35 -0.87 6.17
C THR A 275 14.24 -1.72 5.58
N PHE A 276 13.30 -1.07 4.90
CA PHE A 276 12.34 -1.72 4.02
C PHE A 276 12.97 -2.15 2.69
N TYR A 277 14.06 -1.50 2.28
CA TYR A 277 14.73 -1.68 0.99
C TYR A 277 15.88 -2.68 1.10
N ASP A 278 15.55 -3.94 1.43
CA ASP A 278 16.53 -5.01 1.66
C ASP A 278 16.87 -5.84 0.40
N GLY A 279 16.18 -5.58 -0.72
CA GLY A 279 16.40 -6.26 -1.99
C GLY A 279 15.71 -7.63 -2.12
N GLU A 280 14.92 -8.04 -1.13
CA GLU A 280 14.21 -9.32 -1.16
C GLU A 280 12.99 -9.29 -2.12
N PRO A 281 12.62 -10.42 -2.73
CA PRO A 281 11.45 -10.50 -3.60
C PRO A 281 10.15 -10.12 -2.87
N GLY A 282 9.39 -9.18 -3.44
CA GLY A 282 8.12 -8.73 -2.87
C GLY A 282 8.26 -7.52 -1.92
N HIS A 283 9.49 -7.11 -1.60
CA HIS A 283 9.76 -5.87 -0.87
C HIS A 283 9.96 -4.67 -1.84
N PRO A 284 9.91 -3.42 -1.35
CA PRO A 284 10.24 -2.23 -2.11
C PRO A 284 11.60 -2.34 -2.81
N LYS A 285 11.64 -1.84 -4.05
CA LYS A 285 12.84 -1.86 -4.89
C LYS A 285 13.68 -0.61 -4.67
N GLY A 286 14.96 -0.73 -4.99
CA GLY A 286 15.93 0.37 -4.91
C GLY A 286 16.77 0.30 -3.65
N VAL A 287 17.62 1.31 -3.47
CA VAL A 287 18.48 1.50 -2.29
C VAL A 287 18.07 2.79 -1.60
N CYS A 288 17.61 2.71 -0.35
CA CYS A 288 17.20 3.88 0.42
C CYS A 288 18.35 4.41 1.30
N HIS A 289 18.60 5.70 1.21
CA HIS A 289 19.51 6.45 2.09
C HIS A 289 18.76 7.59 2.77
N ILE A 290 17.86 7.23 3.70
CA ILE A 290 17.04 8.22 4.41
C ILE A 290 17.92 9.14 5.27
N PRO A 291 17.77 10.49 5.17
CA PRO A 291 18.40 11.40 6.11
C PRO A 291 17.78 11.24 7.50
N CYS A 292 18.58 10.87 8.48
CA CYS A 292 18.14 10.72 9.87
C CYS A 292 18.11 12.05 10.66
N PHE A 293 18.41 13.18 10.03
CA PHE A 293 18.27 14.51 10.64
C PHE A 293 17.34 15.39 9.79
N PRO A 294 16.33 16.06 10.40
CA PRO A 294 15.89 15.90 11.78
C PRO A 294 15.32 14.50 12.07
N THR A 295 15.61 13.98 13.25
CA THR A 295 15.26 12.61 13.66
C THR A 295 13.77 12.44 13.92
N TYR A 296 13.20 13.41 14.63
CA TYR A 296 11.80 13.44 15.06
C TYR A 296 11.15 14.70 14.50
N SER A 297 9.81 14.72 14.38
CA SER A 297 9.09 15.94 13.99
C SER A 297 9.21 17.00 15.09
N GLU A 298 9.87 18.13 14.78
CA GLU A 298 10.03 19.25 15.71
C GLU A 298 8.69 19.88 16.11
N SER A 299 7.72 19.92 15.19
CA SER A 299 6.37 20.41 15.48
C SER A 299 5.68 19.51 16.52
N LEU A 300 5.74 18.19 16.33
CA LEU A 300 5.16 17.24 17.28
C LEU A 300 5.89 17.24 18.63
N ARG A 301 7.23 17.39 18.64
CA ARG A 301 8.01 17.55 19.88
C ARG A 301 7.57 18.76 20.69
N LYS A 302 7.39 19.92 20.04
CA LYS A 302 6.88 21.15 20.69
C LYS A 302 5.48 20.94 21.27
N ILE A 303 4.61 20.23 20.53
CA ILE A 303 3.27 19.87 21.01
C ILE A 303 3.38 18.98 22.24
N LEU A 304 4.23 17.96 22.25
CA LEU A 304 4.43 17.09 23.42
C LEU A 304 4.90 17.86 24.65
N HIS A 305 5.89 18.74 24.53
CA HIS A 305 6.33 19.58 25.67
C HIS A 305 5.21 20.45 26.22
N LYS A 306 4.44 21.10 25.33
CA LYS A 306 3.27 21.90 25.70
C LYS A 306 2.25 21.05 26.45
N CYS A 307 1.86 19.91 25.88
CA CYS A 307 0.88 19.02 26.48
C CYS A 307 1.36 18.42 27.81
N SER A 308 2.65 18.09 27.93
CA SER A 308 3.26 17.61 29.17
C SER A 308 3.12 18.63 30.29
N LYS A 309 3.44 19.90 30.00
CA LYS A 309 3.27 21.01 30.95
C LYS A 309 1.80 21.18 31.38
N GLU A 310 0.85 21.07 30.45
CA GLU A 310 -0.59 21.19 30.73
C GLU A 310 -1.13 20.06 31.63
N ILE A 311 -0.57 18.85 31.54
CA ILE A 311 -0.94 17.72 32.41
C ILE A 311 -0.13 17.70 33.73
N GLY A 312 0.72 18.69 33.97
CA GLY A 312 1.53 18.80 35.18
C GLY A 312 2.71 17.82 35.26
N VAL A 313 3.20 17.34 34.12
CA VAL A 313 4.37 16.45 34.03
C VAL A 313 5.52 17.20 33.39
N GLU A 314 6.66 17.29 34.08
CA GLU A 314 7.86 17.88 33.51
C GLU A 314 8.41 17.00 32.38
N SER A 315 8.83 17.64 31.29
CA SER A 315 9.44 16.96 30.15
C SER A 315 10.75 17.63 29.78
N HIS A 316 11.73 16.82 29.40
CA HIS A 316 13.07 17.26 29.04
C HIS A 316 13.41 16.86 27.60
N ASP A 317 14.32 17.58 26.97
CA ASP A 317 14.98 17.11 25.75
C ASP A 317 16.02 16.05 26.09
N GLY A 318 16.36 15.19 25.12
CA GLY A 318 17.47 14.25 25.30
C GLY A 318 17.77 13.37 24.10
N THR A 319 18.89 12.66 24.17
CA THR A 319 19.32 11.66 23.20
C THR A 319 19.10 10.26 23.76
N ILE A 320 18.38 9.41 23.00
CA ILE A 320 18.17 8.00 23.36
C ILE A 320 19.33 7.16 22.82
N ILE A 321 19.99 6.36 23.67
CA ILE A 321 20.76 5.22 23.18
C ILE A 321 19.89 3.95 23.16
N CYS A 322 19.76 3.34 22.00
CA CYS A 322 18.98 2.11 21.82
C CYS A 322 19.93 0.91 21.78
N ILE A 323 19.91 0.08 22.82
CA ILE A 323 20.70 -1.16 22.88
C ILE A 323 19.90 -2.37 22.37
N GLU A 324 20.59 -3.47 22.07
CA GLU A 324 19.95 -4.69 21.57
C GLU A 324 19.02 -5.36 22.61
N GLY A 325 19.46 -5.46 23.88
CA GLY A 325 18.78 -6.29 24.87
C GLY A 325 18.99 -7.80 24.59
N PRO A 326 18.20 -8.69 25.22
CA PRO A 326 17.19 -8.42 26.25
C PRO A 326 17.80 -8.16 27.64
N ARG A 327 19.12 -8.37 27.81
CA ARG A 327 19.79 -8.01 29.06
C ARG A 327 19.85 -6.49 29.24
N PHE A 328 19.82 -6.04 30.49
CA PHE A 328 20.23 -4.68 30.82
C PHE A 328 21.75 -4.50 30.62
N SER A 329 22.20 -3.25 30.66
CA SER A 329 23.60 -2.89 30.55
C SER A 329 24.40 -3.45 31.73
N SER A 330 25.66 -3.77 31.49
CA SER A 330 26.66 -3.77 32.55
C SER A 330 27.01 -2.33 32.92
N ARG A 331 27.52 -2.12 34.14
CA ARG A 331 27.89 -0.78 34.61
C ARG A 331 28.93 -0.09 33.72
N ALA A 332 29.88 -0.86 33.18
CA ALA A 332 30.89 -0.33 32.26
C ALA A 332 30.23 0.23 30.98
N GLU A 333 29.22 -0.48 30.44
CA GLU A 333 28.44 0.00 29.30
C GLU A 333 27.65 1.25 29.66
N SER A 334 26.95 1.29 30.81
CA SER A 334 26.22 2.50 31.23
C SER A 334 27.12 3.72 31.37
N ILE A 335 28.32 3.55 31.94
CA ILE A 335 29.32 4.65 32.03
C ILE A 335 29.79 5.08 30.64
N MET A 336 30.06 4.12 29.75
CA MET A 336 30.44 4.42 28.37
C MET A 336 29.32 5.21 27.65
N PHE A 337 28.07 4.79 27.77
CA PHE A 337 26.95 5.47 27.12
C PHE A 337 26.74 6.90 27.63
N ARG A 338 26.98 7.15 28.92
CA ARG A 338 27.03 8.51 29.48
C ARG A 338 28.12 9.37 28.85
N GLN A 339 29.30 8.78 28.61
CA GLN A 339 30.43 9.47 27.97
C GLN A 339 30.16 9.75 26.48
N LEU A 340 29.36 8.92 25.81
CA LEU A 340 28.88 9.18 24.45
C LEU A 340 27.84 10.33 24.39
N GLY A 341 27.40 10.83 25.54
CA GLY A 341 26.43 11.92 25.61
C GLY A 341 24.97 11.47 25.56
N ALA A 342 24.68 10.18 25.70
CA ALA A 342 23.29 9.71 25.80
C ALA A 342 22.67 10.13 27.13
N ASP A 343 21.38 10.47 27.10
CA ASP A 343 20.63 10.96 28.26
C ASP A 343 19.72 9.87 28.85
N VAL A 344 19.16 9.04 27.98
CA VAL A 344 18.33 7.88 28.36
C VAL A 344 18.69 6.67 27.50
N ILE A 345 18.45 5.48 28.03
CA ILE A 345 18.72 4.20 27.39
C ILE A 345 17.44 3.38 27.25
N ASN A 346 17.20 2.80 26.07
CA ASN A 346 16.11 1.84 25.88
C ASN A 346 16.50 0.73 24.90
N MET A 347 15.51 -0.09 24.53
CA MET A 347 15.71 -1.21 23.61
C MET A 347 14.81 -1.15 22.37
N THR A 348 14.01 -0.10 22.16
CA THR A 348 12.92 -0.11 21.16
C THR A 348 12.85 1.10 20.24
N ALA A 349 13.60 2.19 20.52
CA ALA A 349 13.56 3.36 19.64
C ALA A 349 14.10 3.06 18.23
N CYS A 350 15.12 2.22 18.11
CA CYS A 350 15.69 1.76 16.84
C CYS A 350 15.30 0.30 16.59
N PRO A 351 14.92 -0.10 15.36
CA PRO A 351 14.86 0.69 14.12
C PRO A 351 13.57 1.50 13.92
N GLU A 352 12.64 1.51 14.89
CA GLU A 352 11.30 2.09 14.73
C GLU A 352 11.31 3.54 14.20
N VAL A 353 12.17 4.39 14.76
CA VAL A 353 12.25 5.82 14.41
C VAL A 353 12.62 6.08 12.94
N TYR A 354 13.64 5.41 12.41
CA TYR A 354 14.11 5.67 11.05
C TYR A 354 13.35 4.85 10.00
N LEU A 355 12.76 3.71 10.38
CA LEU A 355 11.79 3.02 9.51
C LEU A 355 10.52 3.87 9.32
N ALA A 356 10.04 4.57 10.36
CA ALA A 356 8.90 5.48 10.19
C ALA A 356 9.22 6.59 9.17
N LYS A 357 10.46 7.12 9.18
CA LYS A 357 10.94 8.08 8.16
C LYS A 357 11.01 7.47 6.77
N GLU A 358 11.47 6.23 6.59
CA GLU A 358 11.45 5.55 5.28
C GLU A 358 10.02 5.42 4.70
N LEU A 359 8.97 5.44 5.53
CA LEU A 359 7.57 5.42 5.11
C LEU A 359 6.94 6.82 4.97
N GLY A 360 7.69 7.88 5.20
CA GLY A 360 7.17 9.25 5.17
C GLY A 360 6.17 9.54 6.30
N ILE A 361 6.36 8.94 7.47
CA ILE A 361 5.47 9.12 8.63
C ILE A 361 6.12 10.08 9.62
N LEU A 362 5.40 11.12 10.04
CA LEU A 362 5.86 11.99 11.12
C LEU A 362 5.90 11.20 12.42
N TYR A 363 7.09 11.03 12.97
CA TYR A 363 7.30 10.22 14.17
C TYR A 363 7.76 11.08 15.34
N VAL A 364 7.16 10.84 16.50
CA VAL A 364 7.62 11.38 17.78
C VAL A 364 7.49 10.32 18.87
N ALA A 365 8.34 10.42 19.88
CA ALA A 365 8.33 9.50 21.01
C ALA A 365 8.29 10.26 22.34
N VAL A 366 7.88 9.56 23.40
CA VAL A 366 8.12 9.95 24.79
C VAL A 366 8.82 8.79 25.51
N ALA A 367 10.04 9.07 25.97
CA ALA A 367 10.78 8.17 26.83
C ALA A 367 10.33 8.38 28.28
N LEU A 368 9.82 7.30 28.88
CA LEU A 368 9.30 7.24 30.23
C LEU A 368 10.43 6.75 31.13
N VAL A 369 11.02 7.64 31.94
CA VAL A 369 12.13 7.26 32.81
C VAL A 369 11.62 6.34 33.91
N THR A 370 12.18 5.13 34.00
CA THR A 370 11.76 4.10 34.98
C THR A 370 12.80 3.82 36.06
N ASP A 371 14.07 4.11 35.81
CA ASP A 371 15.21 3.73 36.65
C ASP A 371 16.45 4.56 36.24
N TYR A 372 17.59 4.39 36.92
CA TYR A 372 18.89 5.00 36.56
C TYR A 372 19.84 4.00 35.89
N ASP A 373 19.31 3.02 35.16
CA ASP A 373 20.07 1.89 34.59
C ASP A 373 20.92 1.20 35.68
N CYS A 374 22.25 1.15 35.54
CA CYS A 374 23.14 0.65 36.58
C CYS A 374 24.41 1.49 36.81
N TRP A 375 24.42 2.76 36.39
CA TRP A 375 25.58 3.64 36.61
C TRP A 375 25.66 4.18 38.04
N LYS A 376 24.52 4.38 38.70
CA LYS A 376 24.40 4.90 40.06
C LYS A 376 24.58 3.77 41.08
N VAL A 377 25.52 3.94 42.02
CA VAL A 377 25.97 2.89 42.95
C VAL A 377 25.36 3.03 44.35
N ASN A 378 24.82 4.20 44.69
CA ASN A 378 24.44 4.54 46.07
C ASN A 378 22.93 4.42 46.37
N ASP A 379 22.10 4.05 45.41
CA ASP A 379 20.68 3.74 45.64
C ASP A 379 20.53 2.22 45.62
N THR A 380 19.82 1.65 46.59
CA THR A 380 19.52 0.21 46.74
C THR A 380 18.69 -0.40 45.59
N GLU A 381 18.61 0.27 44.45
CA GLU A 381 17.69 -0.01 43.35
C GLU A 381 18.45 -0.05 42.01
N PHE A 382 19.07 -1.19 41.73
CA PHE A 382 19.46 -1.52 40.35
C PHE A 382 18.21 -1.77 39.51
N VAL A 383 18.30 -1.50 38.20
CA VAL A 383 17.18 -1.81 37.28
C VAL A 383 16.78 -3.27 37.39
N SER A 384 15.49 -3.49 37.61
CA SER A 384 14.86 -4.81 37.64
C SER A 384 13.48 -4.73 37.01
N VAL A 385 12.98 -5.87 36.52
CA VAL A 385 11.64 -5.95 35.90
C VAL A 385 10.55 -5.47 36.86
N GLU A 386 10.70 -5.75 38.16
CA GLU A 386 9.72 -5.36 39.18
C GLU A 386 9.69 -3.83 39.39
N HIS A 387 10.86 -3.19 39.53
CA HIS A 387 10.96 -1.74 39.67
C HIS A 387 10.35 -1.01 38.46
N VAL A 388 10.66 -1.48 37.25
CA VAL A 388 10.09 -0.94 36.01
C VAL A 388 8.57 -1.04 36.02
N LYS A 389 8.00 -2.18 36.40
CA LYS A 389 6.53 -2.37 36.43
C LYS A 389 5.82 -1.39 37.36
N GLN A 390 6.37 -1.12 38.53
CA GLN A 390 5.76 -0.23 39.53
C GLN A 390 5.67 1.22 39.02
N VAL A 391 6.77 1.73 38.46
CA VAL A 391 6.82 3.09 37.88
C VAL A 391 5.94 3.17 36.63
N MET A 392 5.86 2.09 35.84
CA MET A 392 5.08 2.06 34.60
C MET A 392 3.57 2.19 34.80
N VAL A 393 2.99 1.78 35.94
CA VAL A 393 1.55 1.98 36.18
C VAL A 393 1.21 3.48 36.22
N LYS A 394 1.99 4.27 36.97
CA LYS A 394 1.82 5.73 37.05
C LYS A 394 2.14 6.40 35.71
N ASN A 395 3.20 5.95 35.04
CA ASN A 395 3.58 6.49 33.74
C ASN A 395 2.54 6.17 32.65
N ALA A 396 1.86 5.03 32.71
CA ALA A 396 0.83 4.67 31.75
C ALA A 396 -0.37 5.63 31.81
N GLU A 397 -0.82 6.00 33.01
CA GLU A 397 -1.90 6.99 33.19
C GLU A 397 -1.50 8.37 32.65
N ASN A 398 -0.29 8.83 32.97
CA ASN A 398 0.22 10.11 32.48
C ASN A 398 0.42 10.11 30.96
N THR A 399 0.89 8.99 30.39
CA THR A 399 1.05 8.82 28.93
C THR A 399 -0.30 8.86 28.22
N THR A 400 -1.31 8.22 28.81
CA THR A 400 -2.69 8.24 28.29
C THR A 400 -3.24 9.68 28.25
N LYS A 401 -3.06 10.44 29.34
CA LYS A 401 -3.44 11.87 29.40
C LYS A 401 -2.66 12.71 28.39
N LEU A 402 -1.34 12.48 28.28
CA LEU A 402 -0.46 13.16 27.34
C LEU A 402 -0.94 12.94 25.91
N PHE A 403 -1.06 11.69 25.46
CA PHE A 403 -1.44 11.37 24.09
C PHE A 403 -2.83 11.87 23.74
N ARG A 404 -3.81 11.75 24.64
CA ARG A 404 -5.13 12.33 24.40
C ARG A 404 -5.04 13.84 24.18
N ARG A 405 -4.28 14.54 25.03
CA ARG A 405 -4.09 15.99 24.91
C ARG A 405 -3.32 16.38 23.65
N THR A 406 -2.30 15.61 23.28
CA THR A 406 -1.52 15.78 22.06
C THR A 406 -2.38 15.60 20.82
N ILE A 407 -3.27 14.60 20.78
CA ILE A 407 -4.19 14.38 19.66
C ILE A 407 -5.16 15.55 19.49
N GLN A 408 -5.64 16.14 20.60
CA GLN A 408 -6.45 17.37 20.53
C GLN A 408 -5.67 18.55 19.93
N GLU A 409 -4.38 18.68 20.24
CA GLU A 409 -3.54 19.74 19.66
C GLU A 409 -3.17 19.43 18.21
N ILE A 410 -2.96 18.16 17.84
CA ILE A 410 -2.79 17.74 16.44
C ILE A 410 -4.01 18.16 15.62
N LYS A 411 -5.23 17.88 16.10
CA LYS A 411 -6.47 18.30 15.44
C LYS A 411 -6.55 19.81 15.21
N LYS A 412 -6.06 20.61 16.16
CA LYS A 412 -6.05 22.09 16.02
C LYS A 412 -5.04 22.59 14.99
N ASN A 413 -4.00 21.81 14.69
CA ASN A 413 -2.93 22.15 13.76
C ASN A 413 -2.94 21.21 12.54
N GLU A 414 -4.10 20.64 12.19
CA GLU A 414 -4.22 19.56 11.22
C GLU A 414 -3.64 19.94 9.85
N ASP A 415 -4.01 21.10 9.31
CA ASP A 415 -3.55 21.55 7.99
C ASP A 415 -2.02 21.64 7.92
N SER A 416 -1.39 22.25 8.92
CA SER A 416 0.07 22.42 8.97
C SER A 416 0.80 21.10 9.16
N LEU A 417 0.28 20.19 9.98
CA LEU A 417 0.88 18.87 10.18
C LEU A 417 0.69 17.96 8.97
N LEU A 418 -0.41 18.12 8.23
CA LEU A 418 -0.63 17.42 6.97
C LEU A 418 0.35 17.89 5.89
N GLU A 419 0.65 19.19 5.81
CA GLU A 419 1.70 19.73 4.94
C GLU A 419 3.08 19.19 5.33
N GLU A 420 3.40 19.14 6.62
CA GLU A 420 4.66 18.57 7.12
C GLU A 420 4.76 17.06 6.79
N ALA A 421 3.67 16.30 6.94
CA ALA A 421 3.65 14.87 6.60
C ALA A 421 3.86 14.63 5.10
N LYS A 422 3.30 15.48 4.23
CA LYS A 422 3.54 15.42 2.78
C LYS A 422 5.01 15.70 2.45
N ALA A 423 5.61 16.70 3.10
CA ALA A 423 7.02 17.00 2.92
C ALA A 423 7.93 15.83 3.38
N GLU A 424 7.60 15.19 4.51
CA GLU A 424 8.32 13.99 4.99
C GLU A 424 8.19 12.83 3.99
N GLU A 425 7.02 12.63 3.38
CA GLU A 425 6.82 11.63 2.32
C GLU A 425 7.60 11.94 1.04
N GLU A 426 7.70 13.21 0.64
CA GLU A 426 8.56 13.63 -0.46
C GLU A 426 10.05 13.34 -0.18
N ILE A 427 10.52 13.60 1.04
CA ILE A 427 11.90 13.29 1.46
C ILE A 427 12.14 11.78 1.43
N ALA A 428 11.21 10.98 1.94
CA ALA A 428 11.31 9.52 1.94
C ALA A 428 11.43 8.97 0.51
N ASN A 429 10.57 9.43 -0.40
CA ASN A 429 10.58 9.02 -1.81
C ASN A 429 11.86 9.47 -2.53
N ALA A 430 12.34 10.69 -2.28
CA ALA A 430 13.57 11.22 -2.86
C ALA A 430 14.84 10.52 -2.34
N SER A 431 14.74 9.80 -1.22
CA SER A 431 15.85 9.07 -0.61
C SER A 431 16.09 7.69 -1.22
N VAL A 432 15.27 7.25 -2.18
CA VAL A 432 15.38 5.95 -2.85
C VAL A 432 16.05 6.10 -4.21
N MET A 433 17.14 5.36 -4.42
CA MET A 433 17.82 5.24 -5.71
C MET A 433 17.35 3.96 -6.41
N CYS A 434 16.79 4.10 -7.61
CA CYS A 434 16.27 3.01 -8.43
C CYS A 434 17.33 2.30 -9.27
#